data_AF-A0A963JUL4-F1
#
_entry.id   AF-A0A963JUL4-F1
#
_cell.length_a   1.000
_cell.length_b   1.000
_cell.length_c   1.000
_cell.angle_alpha   90.00
_cell.angle_beta   90.00
_cell.angle_gamma   90.00
#
_symmetry.space_group_name_H-M   'P 1'
#
loop_
_entity.id
_entity.type
_entity.pdbx_description
1 polymer ?
#
loop_
_entity_poly.entity_id
_entity_poly.type
_entity_poly.pdbx_seq_one_letter_code
_entity_poly.pdbx_strand_id
1 'polypeptide(L)'
;ANTTQDIWKDHPEKVLGTTMDFVKKYPNTTRAVMMAVLEASRWIDASLSNKMKMAETVAQKSYINTSVDVINQRILGRYQNGLGKTWDDPNHMKFFNDGAVNFPYLSDGMWFLTQHKRWGLLKSHPDYSEVAKQVNQIDLYKSVASAMKISVPKDVMRSAKLIDGVVWDGRNPAQYADGFKIKA
;
A
#
# COMPACT_ATOMS: atom_id res chain seq x y z
N ALA A 1 21.01 -5.35 -6.99
CA ALA A 1 19.69 -5.18 -7.62
C ALA A 1 18.68 -5.54 -6.57
N ASN A 2 17.86 -4.56 -6.21
CA ASN A 2 16.99 -4.61 -5.05
C ASN A 2 15.56 -4.32 -5.53
N THR A 3 14.58 -4.94 -4.91
CA THR A 3 13.17 -4.56 -5.07
C THR A 3 12.82 -3.51 -4.02
N THR A 4 11.62 -2.93 -4.10
CA THR A 4 11.14 -2.02 -3.04
C THR A 4 10.92 -2.75 -1.70
N GLN A 5 10.76 -4.08 -1.70
CA GLN A 5 10.71 -4.88 -0.46
C GLN A 5 12.05 -4.87 0.28
N ASP A 6 13.17 -4.84 -0.44
CA ASP A 6 14.50 -4.70 0.17
C ASP A 6 14.69 -3.30 0.79
N ILE A 7 14.01 -2.28 0.26
CA ILE A 7 14.08 -0.90 0.75
C ILE A 7 13.23 -0.71 2.01
N TRP A 8 11.98 -1.17 1.94
CA TRP A 8 11.01 -1.15 3.03
C TRP A 8 10.08 -2.35 2.86
N LYS A 9 10.28 -3.35 3.70
CA LYS A 9 9.44 -4.55 3.74
C LYS A 9 7.98 -4.19 4.07
N ASP A 10 7.06 -4.70 3.25
CA ASP A 10 5.61 -4.45 3.33
C ASP A 10 5.24 -2.94 3.27
N HIS A 11 6.03 -2.13 2.54
CA HIS A 11 5.82 -0.69 2.33
C HIS A 11 4.41 -0.37 1.79
N PRO A 12 3.85 0.80 2.19
CA PRO A 12 2.64 1.31 1.56
C PRO A 12 2.90 1.68 0.10
N GLU A 13 1.92 1.45 -0.76
CA GLU A 13 2.08 1.67 -2.20
C GLU A 13 0.79 2.31 -2.77
N LYS A 14 0.02 1.62 -3.60
CA LYS A 14 -1.22 2.17 -4.15
C LYS A 14 -2.36 2.20 -3.12
N VAL A 15 -3.26 3.16 -3.33
CA VAL A 15 -4.48 3.36 -2.55
C VAL A 15 -5.71 3.42 -3.46
N LEU A 16 -6.87 3.02 -2.93
CA LEU A 16 -8.16 3.37 -3.50
C LEU A 16 -8.53 4.79 -3.05
N GLY A 17 -8.39 5.76 -3.94
CA GLY A 17 -8.71 7.17 -3.67
C GLY A 17 -9.92 7.65 -4.47
N THR A 18 -10.73 8.51 -3.86
CA THR A 18 -11.81 9.26 -4.53
C THR A 18 -12.01 10.61 -3.84
N THR A 19 -12.76 11.53 -4.45
CA THR A 19 -13.05 12.84 -3.86
C THR A 19 -14.02 12.70 -2.68
N MET A 20 -13.86 13.56 -1.67
CA MET A 20 -14.77 13.61 -0.53
C MET A 20 -16.21 13.92 -0.95
N ASP A 21 -16.40 14.72 -1.99
CA ASP A 21 -17.72 15.05 -2.53
C ASP A 21 -18.42 13.81 -3.11
N PHE A 22 -17.68 12.93 -3.79
CA PHE A 22 -18.24 11.66 -4.27
C PHE A 22 -18.67 10.78 -3.09
N VAL A 23 -17.84 10.68 -2.04
CA VAL A 23 -18.15 9.90 -0.83
C VAL A 23 -19.42 10.42 -0.16
N LYS A 24 -19.55 11.74 0.00
CA LYS A 24 -20.73 12.37 0.61
C LYS A 24 -21.99 12.19 -0.25
N LYS A 25 -21.86 12.30 -1.56
CA LYS A 25 -22.99 12.20 -2.49
C LYS A 25 -23.48 10.76 -2.68
N TYR A 26 -22.58 9.77 -2.68
CA TYR A 26 -22.88 8.38 -2.96
C TYR A 26 -22.32 7.41 -1.90
N PRO A 27 -22.70 7.55 -0.62
CA PRO A 27 -22.08 6.80 0.48
C PRO A 27 -22.24 5.28 0.35
N ASN A 28 -23.39 4.81 -0.15
CA ASN A 28 -23.62 3.38 -0.36
C ASN A 28 -22.79 2.83 -1.53
N THR A 29 -22.64 3.59 -2.61
CA THR A 29 -21.78 3.22 -3.74
C THR A 29 -20.32 3.17 -3.30
N THR A 30 -19.86 4.14 -2.49
CA THR A 30 -18.51 4.11 -1.93
C THR A 30 -18.27 2.84 -1.12
N ARG A 31 -19.18 2.48 -0.20
CA ARG A 31 -19.05 1.24 0.58
C ARG A 31 -19.04 0.00 -0.32
N ALA A 32 -19.93 -0.06 -1.32
CA ALA A 32 -20.00 -1.19 -2.25
C ALA A 32 -18.69 -1.36 -3.05
N VAL A 33 -18.10 -0.27 -3.53
CA VAL A 33 -16.80 -0.32 -4.23
C VAL A 33 -15.68 -0.78 -3.29
N MET A 34 -15.65 -0.25 -2.06
CA MET A 34 -14.67 -0.71 -1.05
C MET A 34 -14.82 -2.20 -0.76
N MET A 35 -16.06 -2.70 -0.63
CA MET A 35 -16.33 -4.13 -0.43
C MET A 35 -15.84 -4.96 -1.60
N ALA A 36 -16.13 -4.54 -2.84
CA ALA A 36 -15.69 -5.24 -4.04
C ALA A 36 -14.16 -5.33 -4.14
N VAL A 37 -13.44 -4.25 -3.82
CA VAL A 37 -11.97 -4.24 -3.83
C VAL A 37 -11.41 -5.18 -2.75
N LEU A 38 -11.95 -5.13 -1.52
CA LEU A 38 -11.50 -6.00 -0.43
C LEU A 38 -11.80 -7.47 -0.71
N GLU A 39 -12.93 -7.78 -1.32
CA GLU A 39 -13.29 -9.13 -1.72
C GLU A 39 -12.36 -9.66 -2.82
N ALA A 40 -12.08 -8.84 -3.83
CA ALA A 40 -11.12 -9.19 -4.88
C ALA A 40 -9.72 -9.44 -4.29
N SER A 41 -9.24 -8.54 -3.42
CA SER A 41 -7.99 -8.71 -2.68
C SER A 41 -7.92 -10.04 -1.94
N ARG A 42 -8.96 -10.35 -1.15
CA ARG A 42 -9.05 -11.60 -0.39
C ARG A 42 -9.07 -12.82 -1.31
N TRP A 43 -9.82 -12.76 -2.40
CA TRP A 43 -9.89 -13.85 -3.38
C TRP A 43 -8.54 -14.11 -4.05
N ILE A 44 -7.83 -13.05 -4.46
CA ILE A 44 -6.50 -13.15 -5.08
C ILE A 44 -5.52 -13.86 -4.14
N ASP A 45 -5.48 -13.47 -2.86
CA ASP A 45 -4.54 -14.04 -1.90
C ASP A 45 -4.96 -15.41 -1.34
N ALA A 46 -6.20 -15.85 -1.55
CA ALA A 46 -6.71 -17.12 -0.99
C ALA A 46 -5.99 -18.36 -1.53
N SER A 47 -5.41 -18.31 -2.74
CA SER A 47 -4.66 -19.43 -3.30
C SER A 47 -3.72 -19.00 -4.42
N LEU A 48 -2.73 -19.87 -4.70
CA LEU A 48 -1.87 -19.72 -5.87
C LEU A 48 -2.67 -19.76 -7.19
N SER A 49 -3.68 -20.63 -7.28
CA SER A 49 -4.52 -20.73 -8.48
C SER A 49 -5.28 -19.43 -8.76
N ASN A 50 -5.77 -18.75 -7.72
CA ASN A 50 -6.45 -17.47 -7.86
C ASN A 50 -5.49 -16.35 -8.30
N LYS A 51 -4.25 -16.34 -7.75
CA LYS A 51 -3.19 -15.42 -8.22
C LYS A 51 -2.90 -15.61 -9.71
N MET A 52 -2.75 -16.85 -10.17
CA MET A 52 -2.52 -17.15 -11.59
C MET A 52 -3.72 -16.73 -12.44
N LYS A 53 -4.95 -16.97 -11.97
CA LYS A 53 -6.15 -16.57 -12.69
C LYS A 53 -6.31 -15.05 -12.77
N MET A 54 -5.95 -14.33 -11.72
CA MET A 54 -5.87 -12.88 -11.73
C MET A 54 -4.86 -12.40 -12.78
N ALA A 55 -3.67 -13.00 -12.83
CA ALA A 55 -2.64 -12.66 -13.81
C ALA A 55 -3.13 -12.84 -15.26
N GLU A 56 -3.78 -13.97 -15.56
CA GLU A 56 -4.42 -14.22 -16.86
C GLU A 56 -5.44 -13.14 -17.22
N THR A 57 -6.25 -12.73 -16.25
CA THR A 57 -7.31 -11.74 -16.44
C THR A 57 -6.72 -10.38 -16.77
N VAL A 58 -5.75 -9.89 -15.98
CA VAL A 58 -5.15 -8.56 -16.19
C VAL A 58 -4.24 -8.52 -17.42
N ALA A 59 -3.73 -9.66 -17.89
CA ALA A 59 -2.94 -9.76 -19.10
C ALA A 59 -3.74 -9.54 -20.40
N GLN A 60 -5.06 -9.73 -20.36
CA GLN A 60 -5.90 -9.66 -21.57
C GLN A 60 -5.83 -8.29 -22.26
N LYS A 61 -6.14 -8.28 -23.56
CA LYS A 61 -6.13 -7.10 -24.43
C LYS A 61 -6.96 -5.92 -23.89
N SER A 62 -8.05 -6.23 -23.18
CA SER A 62 -8.95 -5.23 -22.58
C SER A 62 -8.38 -4.55 -21.34
N TYR A 63 -7.25 -5.04 -20.81
CA TYR A 63 -6.58 -4.55 -19.60
C TYR A 63 -5.14 -4.13 -19.93
N ILE A 64 -4.12 -4.82 -19.38
CA ILE A 64 -2.71 -4.45 -19.55
C ILE A 64 -2.22 -4.78 -20.96
N ASN A 65 -2.82 -5.79 -21.61
CA ASN A 65 -2.44 -6.25 -22.95
C ASN A 65 -0.95 -6.64 -23.04
N THR A 66 -0.54 -7.59 -22.19
CA THR A 66 0.85 -8.09 -22.14
C THR A 66 0.87 -9.62 -21.99
N SER A 67 2.04 -10.23 -22.14
CA SER A 67 2.19 -11.67 -21.85
C SER A 67 1.96 -11.93 -20.37
N VAL A 68 1.15 -12.95 -20.07
CA VAL A 68 0.89 -13.41 -18.70
C VAL A 68 2.17 -13.81 -17.98
N ASP A 69 3.18 -14.31 -18.70
CA ASP A 69 4.46 -14.75 -18.13
C ASP A 69 5.23 -13.60 -17.48
N VAL A 70 5.14 -12.40 -18.05
CA VAL A 70 5.78 -11.19 -17.48
C VAL A 70 5.18 -10.84 -16.12
N ILE A 71 3.89 -11.11 -15.93
CA ILE A 71 3.15 -10.81 -14.70
C ILE A 71 3.38 -11.93 -13.67
N ASN A 72 3.25 -13.19 -14.09
CA ASN A 72 3.35 -14.37 -13.22
C ASN A 72 4.66 -14.40 -12.44
N GLN A 73 5.80 -14.15 -13.09
CA GLN A 73 7.11 -14.18 -12.41
C GLN A 73 7.10 -13.24 -11.19
N ARG A 74 6.56 -12.03 -11.32
CA ARG A 74 6.57 -11.03 -10.24
C ARG A 74 5.53 -11.31 -9.15
N ILE A 75 4.35 -11.80 -9.52
CA ILE A 75 3.33 -12.21 -8.55
C ILE A 75 3.85 -13.35 -7.66
N LEU A 76 4.67 -14.24 -8.23
CA LEU A 76 5.28 -15.37 -7.54
C LEU A 76 6.57 -15.03 -6.80
N GLY A 77 7.01 -13.76 -6.82
CA GLY A 77 8.27 -13.34 -6.18
C GLY A 77 9.53 -13.75 -6.93
N ARG A 78 9.42 -14.21 -8.17
CA ARG A 78 10.57 -14.63 -8.99
C ARG A 78 11.15 -13.41 -9.71
N TYR A 79 12.37 -13.05 -9.35
CA TYR A 79 13.04 -11.88 -9.88
C TYR A 79 14.32 -12.23 -10.64
N GLN A 80 14.59 -11.45 -11.68
CA GLN A 80 15.85 -11.43 -12.40
C GLN A 80 16.25 -9.97 -12.64
N ASN A 81 17.50 -9.63 -12.34
CA ASN A 81 17.98 -8.24 -12.43
C ASN A 81 18.55 -7.85 -13.80
N GLY A 82 18.55 -8.75 -14.78
CA GLY A 82 19.17 -8.53 -16.09
C GLY A 82 20.71 -8.56 -16.09
N LEU A 83 21.36 -8.76 -14.93
CA LEU A 83 22.82 -8.84 -14.76
C LEU A 83 23.25 -10.24 -14.29
N GLY A 84 22.48 -11.27 -14.66
CA GLY A 84 22.78 -12.67 -14.34
C GLY A 84 22.35 -13.15 -12.94
N LYS A 85 21.79 -12.28 -12.08
CA LYS A 85 21.24 -12.70 -10.77
C LYS A 85 19.74 -12.99 -10.89
N THR A 86 19.34 -14.14 -10.38
CA THR A 86 17.95 -14.54 -10.12
C THR A 86 17.75 -14.85 -8.63
N TRP A 87 16.55 -14.61 -8.11
CA TRP A 87 16.18 -14.96 -6.74
C TRP A 87 14.66 -15.02 -6.57
N ASP A 88 14.22 -15.76 -5.55
CA ASP A 88 12.83 -15.80 -5.11
C ASP A 88 12.70 -14.97 -3.82
N ASP A 89 11.84 -13.95 -3.86
CA ASP A 89 11.53 -13.10 -2.71
C ASP A 89 10.42 -13.74 -1.86
N PRO A 90 10.69 -14.12 -0.60
CA PRO A 90 9.67 -14.66 0.29
C PRO A 90 8.60 -13.63 0.68
N ASN A 91 8.83 -12.34 0.43
CA ASN A 91 7.91 -11.23 0.67
C ASN A 91 7.32 -10.71 -0.66
N HIS A 92 6.97 -11.62 -1.57
CA HIS A 92 6.33 -11.26 -2.83
C HIS A 92 5.02 -10.50 -2.63
N MET A 93 4.48 -9.97 -3.73
CA MET A 93 3.26 -9.14 -3.72
C MET A 93 2.09 -9.82 -2.99
N LYS A 94 1.52 -9.09 -2.04
CA LYS A 94 0.32 -9.46 -1.26
C LYS A 94 -0.79 -8.48 -1.60
N PHE A 95 -2.03 -8.97 -1.59
CA PHE A 95 -3.21 -8.17 -1.94
C PHE A 95 -4.16 -7.98 -0.75
N PHE A 96 -4.08 -8.84 0.25
CA PHE A 96 -5.00 -8.89 1.40
C PHE A 96 -4.26 -9.13 2.72
N ASN A 97 -3.54 -10.26 2.87
CA ASN A 97 -2.85 -10.67 4.09
C ASN A 97 -3.70 -10.47 5.37
N ASP A 98 -4.82 -11.17 5.46
CA ASP A 98 -5.81 -11.05 6.56
C ASP A 98 -6.35 -9.62 6.79
N GLY A 99 -6.33 -8.79 5.75
CA GLY A 99 -6.77 -7.39 5.78
C GLY A 99 -5.66 -6.38 6.14
N ALA A 100 -4.46 -6.84 6.52
CA ALA A 100 -3.36 -5.97 6.91
C ALA A 100 -2.80 -5.14 5.73
N VAL A 101 -2.88 -5.65 4.50
CA VAL A 101 -2.40 -4.93 3.30
C VAL A 101 -3.26 -3.71 2.99
N ASN A 102 -4.57 -3.81 3.21
CA ASN A 102 -5.52 -2.81 2.75
C ASN A 102 -5.83 -1.73 3.79
N PHE A 103 -5.49 -1.96 5.06
CA PHE A 103 -5.77 -0.99 6.12
C PHE A 103 -4.97 0.31 5.90
N PRO A 104 -5.63 1.48 5.85
CA PRO A 104 -4.96 2.73 5.50
C PRO A 104 -4.32 3.38 6.73
N TYR A 105 -3.19 2.83 7.20
CA TYR A 105 -2.46 3.35 8.36
C TYR A 105 -2.12 4.84 8.22
N LEU A 106 -2.32 5.61 9.29
CA LEU A 106 -1.95 7.03 9.33
C LEU A 106 -0.44 7.22 9.20
N SER A 107 0.35 6.33 9.81
CA SER A 107 1.82 6.35 9.71
C SER A 107 2.30 6.31 8.26
N ASP A 108 1.57 5.63 7.38
CA ASP A 108 1.95 5.51 5.97
C ASP A 108 1.70 6.82 5.22
N GLY A 109 0.51 7.40 5.40
CA GLY A 109 0.18 8.71 4.83
C GLY A 109 1.13 9.81 5.34
N MET A 110 1.42 9.79 6.64
CA MET A 110 2.38 10.70 7.26
C MET A 110 3.79 10.53 6.68
N TRP A 111 4.24 9.30 6.41
CA TRP A 111 5.56 9.05 5.82
C TRP A 111 5.71 9.77 4.47
N PHE A 112 4.72 9.65 3.58
CA PHE A 112 4.77 10.34 2.28
C PHE A 112 4.87 11.85 2.44
N LEU A 113 4.13 12.44 3.39
CA LEU A 113 4.25 13.86 3.72
C LEU A 113 5.64 14.23 4.23
N THR A 114 6.29 13.37 5.04
CA THR A 114 7.69 13.61 5.46
C THR A 114 8.64 13.64 4.27
N GLN A 115 8.45 12.75 3.28
CA GLN A 115 9.28 12.71 2.08
C GLN A 115 9.00 13.91 1.17
N HIS A 116 7.75 14.39 1.08
CA HIS A 116 7.43 15.63 0.39
C HIS A 116 8.13 16.85 1.02
N LYS A 117 8.18 16.91 2.37
CA LYS A 117 8.94 17.95 3.07
C LYS A 117 10.45 17.81 2.84
N ARG A 118 10.99 16.59 2.96
CA ARG A 118 12.42 16.28 2.72
C ARG A 118 12.90 16.76 1.35
N TRP A 119 12.08 16.58 0.33
CA TRP A 119 12.41 16.93 -1.06
C TRP A 119 11.88 18.31 -1.50
N GLY A 120 11.43 19.14 -0.57
CA GLY A 120 11.05 20.53 -0.83
C GLY A 120 9.74 20.72 -1.61
N LEU A 121 8.94 19.67 -1.78
CA LEU A 121 7.57 19.72 -2.32
C LEU A 121 6.62 20.41 -1.33
N LEU A 122 6.84 20.19 -0.03
CA LEU A 122 6.25 20.99 1.04
C LEU A 122 7.31 21.95 1.61
N LYS A 123 6.99 23.24 1.69
CA LYS A 123 7.93 24.26 2.17
C LYS A 123 8.04 24.28 3.70
N SER A 124 6.92 24.13 4.39
CA SER A 124 6.84 24.01 5.85
C SER A 124 6.40 22.61 6.27
N HIS A 125 6.59 22.28 7.55
CA HIS A 125 5.94 21.12 8.14
C HIS A 125 4.43 21.38 8.24
N PRO A 126 3.57 20.52 7.67
CA PRO A 126 2.15 20.55 8.00
C PRO A 126 1.92 19.96 9.39
N ASP A 127 0.68 20.08 9.90
CA ASP A 127 0.20 19.11 10.88
C ASP A 127 0.02 17.76 10.18
N TYR A 128 1.07 16.94 10.23
CA TYR A 128 1.12 15.64 9.59
C TYR A 128 -0.03 14.72 10.02
N SER A 129 -0.38 14.74 11.31
CA SER A 129 -1.41 13.87 11.85
C SER A 129 -2.78 14.30 11.34
N GLU A 130 -3.05 15.60 11.37
CA GLU A 130 -4.32 16.15 10.94
C GLU A 130 -4.55 15.96 9.44
N VAL A 131 -3.54 16.24 8.60
CA VAL A 131 -3.64 15.99 7.16
C VAL A 131 -3.87 14.51 6.87
N ALA A 132 -3.17 13.60 7.54
CA ALA A 132 -3.38 12.17 7.36
C ALA A 132 -4.82 11.76 7.78
N LYS A 133 -5.34 12.25 8.91
CA LYS A 133 -6.71 11.95 9.36
C LYS A 133 -7.79 12.44 8.39
N GLN A 134 -7.56 13.59 7.74
CA GLN A 134 -8.49 14.11 6.74
C GLN A 134 -8.54 13.25 5.48
N VAL A 135 -7.42 12.63 5.10
CA VAL A 135 -7.30 11.82 3.87
C VAL A 135 -7.66 10.35 4.14
N ASN A 136 -7.08 9.75 5.17
CA ASN A 136 -7.25 8.35 5.52
C ASN A 136 -8.62 8.14 6.18
N GLN A 137 -9.62 7.73 5.39
CA GLN A 137 -10.99 7.44 5.84
C GLN A 137 -11.09 6.14 6.66
N ILE A 138 -10.38 6.08 7.80
CA ILE A 138 -10.23 4.88 8.64
C ILE A 138 -11.56 4.40 9.20
N ASP A 139 -12.43 5.31 9.66
CA ASP A 139 -13.72 4.90 10.24
C ASP A 139 -14.64 4.29 9.19
N LEU A 140 -14.64 4.87 7.99
CA LEU A 140 -15.34 4.29 6.85
C LEU A 140 -14.77 2.90 6.50
N TYR A 141 -13.44 2.77 6.44
CA TYR A 141 -12.78 1.48 6.22
C TYR A 141 -13.16 0.45 7.28
N LYS A 142 -13.10 0.79 8.57
CA LYS A 142 -13.46 -0.08 9.69
C LYS A 142 -14.92 -0.53 9.59
N SER A 143 -15.83 0.37 9.20
CA SER A 143 -17.25 0.01 9.01
C SER A 143 -17.44 -1.03 7.91
N VAL A 144 -16.72 -0.89 6.79
CA VAL A 144 -16.76 -1.84 5.67
C VAL A 144 -16.11 -3.17 6.05
N ALA A 145 -14.93 -3.13 6.65
CA ALA A 145 -14.20 -4.32 7.10
C ALA A 145 -15.03 -5.13 8.10
N SER A 146 -15.69 -4.47 9.06
CA SER A 146 -16.58 -5.10 10.03
C SER A 146 -17.76 -5.82 9.34
N ALA A 147 -18.43 -5.16 8.40
CA ALA A 147 -19.52 -5.76 7.64
C ALA A 147 -19.08 -7.01 6.84
N MET A 148 -17.83 -7.04 6.40
CA MET A 148 -17.22 -8.16 5.67
C MET A 148 -16.53 -9.20 6.57
N LYS A 149 -16.53 -9.00 7.90
CA LYS A 149 -15.79 -9.81 8.89
C LYS A 149 -14.28 -9.90 8.62
N ILE A 150 -13.70 -8.79 8.18
CA ILE A 150 -12.26 -8.64 7.94
C ILE A 150 -11.61 -8.07 9.21
N SER A 151 -10.50 -8.68 9.64
CA SER A 151 -9.71 -8.19 10.77
C SER A 151 -9.12 -6.81 10.48
N VAL A 152 -9.12 -5.94 11.50
CA VAL A 152 -8.47 -4.64 11.43
C VAL A 152 -7.37 -4.55 12.49
N PRO A 153 -6.24 -3.87 12.20
CA PRO A 153 -5.22 -3.58 13.20
C PRO A 153 -5.79 -2.83 14.41
N LYS A 154 -5.25 -3.11 15.61
CA LYS A 154 -5.61 -2.38 16.84
C LYS A 154 -5.19 -0.91 16.77
N ASP A 155 -3.97 -0.68 16.30
CA ASP A 155 -3.39 0.64 16.14
C ASP A 155 -3.54 1.16 14.72
N VAL A 156 -3.83 2.46 14.61
CA VAL A 156 -3.90 3.17 13.31
C VAL A 156 -2.51 3.55 12.78
N MET A 157 -1.47 3.26 13.54
CA MET A 157 -0.06 3.50 13.24
C MET A 157 0.67 2.15 13.13
N ARG A 158 1.69 2.09 12.29
CA ARG A 158 2.64 0.97 12.25
C ARG A 158 4.08 1.47 12.20
N SER A 159 4.99 0.60 12.64
CA SER A 159 6.43 0.85 12.57
C SER A 159 7.10 -0.01 11.51
N ALA A 160 8.13 0.54 10.86
CA ALA A 160 8.96 -0.18 9.92
C ALA A 160 10.41 0.29 10.02
N LYS A 161 11.34 -0.64 9.80
CA LYS A 161 12.77 -0.35 9.64
C LYS A 161 13.09 -0.35 8.16
N LEU A 162 13.67 0.73 7.66
CA LEU A 162 14.09 0.88 6.27
C LEU A 162 15.49 0.27 6.07
N ILE A 163 15.90 0.13 4.80
CA ILE A 163 17.18 -0.47 4.39
C ILE A 163 18.42 0.19 4.98
N ASP A 164 18.35 1.49 5.29
CA ASP A 164 19.43 2.26 5.92
C ASP A 164 19.47 2.09 7.46
N GLY A 165 18.56 1.26 8.01
CA GLY A 165 18.44 0.99 9.42
C GLY A 165 17.58 1.99 10.19
N VAL A 166 17.13 3.08 9.54
CA VAL A 166 16.28 4.09 10.16
C VAL A 166 14.89 3.49 10.43
N VAL A 167 14.36 3.75 11.62
CA VAL A 167 13.01 3.32 12.00
C VAL A 167 12.03 4.46 11.77
N TRP A 168 10.97 4.16 11.04
CA TRP A 168 9.77 4.98 10.95
C TRP A 168 8.69 4.39 11.85
N ASP A 169 8.09 5.20 12.71
CA ASP A 169 6.96 4.80 13.58
C ASP A 169 5.85 5.86 13.65
N GLY A 170 6.02 6.96 12.92
CA GLY A 170 5.07 8.06 12.84
C GLY A 170 4.92 8.93 14.09
N ARG A 171 5.73 8.75 15.14
CA ARG A 171 5.65 9.56 16.37
C ARG A 171 6.19 10.99 16.19
N ASN A 172 7.34 11.14 15.52
CA ASN A 172 8.01 12.43 15.32
C ASN A 172 8.26 12.73 13.83
N PRO A 173 7.21 13.03 13.02
CA PRO A 173 7.34 13.21 11.57
C PRO A 173 8.28 14.36 11.16
N ALA A 174 8.28 15.47 11.91
CA ALA A 174 9.17 16.61 11.64
C ALA A 174 10.65 16.23 11.83
N GLN A 175 10.98 15.62 12.99
CA GLN A 175 12.32 15.13 13.28
C GLN A 175 12.77 14.09 12.23
N TYR A 176 11.89 13.18 11.84
CA TYR A 176 12.18 12.20 10.79
C TYR A 176 12.51 12.88 9.45
N ALA A 177 11.69 13.84 9.00
CA ALA A 177 11.92 14.57 7.76
C ALA A 177 13.25 15.35 7.77
N ASP A 178 13.60 15.96 8.89
CA ASP A 178 14.81 16.78 9.03
C ASP A 178 16.07 15.97 9.30
N GLY A 179 15.94 14.74 9.79
CA GLY A 179 17.05 13.88 10.19
C GLY A 179 17.89 13.31 9.04
N PHE A 180 17.44 13.43 7.79
CA PHE A 180 18.17 12.93 6.63
C PHE A 180 19.36 13.84 6.29
N LYS A 181 20.53 13.21 6.05
CA LYS A 181 21.75 13.90 5.59
C LYS A 181 21.58 14.54 4.21
N ILE A 182 20.79 13.89 3.34
CA ILE A 182 20.48 14.37 1.99
C ILE A 182 19.00 14.75 1.94
N LYS A 183 18.76 16.03 1.68
CA LYS A 183 17.47 16.72 1.58
C LYS A 183 17.62 17.96 0.70
N ALA A 184 16.49 18.54 0.25
CA ALA A 184 16.45 19.75 -0.57
C ALA A 184 16.84 21.02 0.20
#